data_AF-A0A660WGN8-F1
#
_entry.id   AF-A0A660WGN8-F1
#
_cell.length_a   1.000
_cell.length_b   1.000
_cell.length_c   1.000
_cell.angle_alpha   90.00
_cell.angle_beta   90.00
_cell.angle_gamma   90.00
#
_symmetry.space_group_name_H-M   'P 1'
#
loop_
_entity.id
_entity.type
_entity.pdbx_description
1 polymer ?
#
loop_
_entity_poly.entity_id
_entity_poly.type
_entity_poly.pdbx_seq_one_letter_code
_entity_poly.pdbx_strand_id
1 'polypeptide(L)'
;MESKLWKKSGHLDYYRELMYVIDEETTSYAVKPMNCPGHMLIYKSKIRSYRDLPLRIFELGTVYRKEKSGVLHGLLRLRGFTQDDAHIFCREEGLKEEIKGVLSFIKEAMEEFGFKDFKAELSTRPESFIGKEDIWDKAETILEEVLKEKGFSFEVCKGEGAFYGPKIDIKLKDALG
;
A
#
# COMPACT_ATOMS: atom_id res chain seq x y z
N MET A 1 16.57 2.32 9.43
CA MET A 1 16.17 3.75 9.60
C MET A 1 15.92 3.99 11.07
N GLU A 2 16.20 5.19 11.60
CA GLU A 2 15.92 5.50 13.02
C GLU A 2 14.44 5.29 13.37
N SER A 3 14.17 4.68 14.53
CA SER A 3 12.83 4.36 15.05
C SER A 3 11.92 5.59 15.17
N LYS A 4 12.51 6.79 15.29
CA LYS A 4 11.79 8.07 15.33
C LYS A 4 10.96 8.34 14.07
N LEU A 5 11.46 7.95 12.89
CA LEU A 5 10.71 8.10 11.63
C LEU A 5 9.45 7.24 11.65
N TRP A 6 9.59 5.98 12.07
CA TRP A 6 8.49 5.01 12.13
C TRP A 6 7.43 5.42 13.14
N LYS A 7 7.84 5.93 14.32
CA LYS A 7 6.93 6.51 15.30
C LYS A 7 6.17 7.70 14.73
N LYS A 8 6.86 8.64 14.06
CA LYS A 8 6.21 9.80 13.42
C LYS A 8 5.20 9.39 12.34
N SER A 9 5.49 8.32 11.61
CA SER A 9 4.59 7.80 10.58
C SER A 9 3.44 6.93 11.13
N GLY A 10 3.38 6.68 12.44
CA GLY A 10 2.40 5.78 13.08
C GLY A 10 2.73 4.28 12.98
N HIS A 11 3.61 3.86 12.06
CA HIS A 11 3.95 2.44 11.87
C HIS A 11 4.53 1.78 13.11
N LEU A 12 5.26 2.51 13.97
CA LEU A 12 5.75 1.89 15.20
C LEU A 12 4.62 1.54 16.17
N ASP A 13 3.48 2.23 16.11
CA ASP A 13 2.35 1.96 17.01
C ASP A 13 1.47 0.81 16.47
N TYR A 14 1.25 0.76 15.16
CA TYR A 14 0.38 -0.24 14.51
C TYR A 14 1.11 -1.51 14.03
N TYR A 15 2.40 -1.42 13.69
CA TYR A 15 3.17 -2.49 13.04
C TYR A 15 4.36 -3.00 13.87
N ARG A 16 4.49 -2.58 15.14
CA ARG A 16 5.66 -2.89 15.99
C ARG A 16 6.07 -4.36 15.99
N GLU A 17 5.08 -5.23 16.14
CA GLU A 17 5.25 -6.69 16.26
C GLU A 17 5.81 -7.30 14.97
N LEU A 18 5.54 -6.68 13.83
CA LEU A 18 5.99 -7.10 12.51
C LEU A 18 7.31 -6.43 12.09
N MET A 19 7.93 -5.62 12.94
CA MET A 19 9.17 -4.92 12.62
C MET A 19 10.38 -5.53 13.31
N TYR A 20 11.50 -5.61 12.60
CA TYR A 20 12.81 -5.86 13.19
C TYR A 20 13.37 -4.55 13.74
N VAL A 21 13.38 -4.44 15.07
CA VAL A 21 13.93 -3.30 15.80
C VAL A 21 15.25 -3.72 16.42
N ILE A 22 16.25 -2.87 16.26
CA ILE A 22 17.62 -3.02 16.73
C ILE A 22 17.86 -1.83 17.65
N ASP A 23 18.04 -2.11 18.93
CA ASP A 23 18.29 -1.09 19.94
C ASP A 23 19.80 -0.98 20.16
N GLU A 24 20.37 0.17 19.82
CA GLU A 24 21.75 0.57 20.17
C GLU A 24 21.70 1.52 21.37
N GLU A 25 22.83 1.69 22.07
CA GLU A 25 22.92 2.36 23.40
C GLU A 25 22.08 3.64 23.53
N THR A 26 22.14 4.53 22.53
CA THR A 26 21.44 5.83 22.54
C THR A 26 20.36 5.95 21.48
N THR A 27 20.22 4.98 20.57
CA THR A 27 19.37 5.13 19.40
C THR A 27 18.81 3.78 18.95
N SER A 28 17.49 3.75 18.78
CA SER A 28 16.80 2.60 18.22
C SER A 28 16.64 2.77 16.71
N TYR A 29 16.89 1.68 15.98
CA TYR A 29 16.67 1.59 14.54
C TYR A 29 15.66 0.50 14.23
N ALA A 30 14.93 0.65 13.13
CA ALA A 30 14.14 -0.43 12.57
C ALA A 30 14.49 -0.67 11.10
N VAL A 31 14.52 -1.95 10.73
CA VAL A 31 14.57 -2.38 9.33
C VAL A 31 13.22 -2.06 8.68
N LYS A 32 13.25 -1.52 7.45
CA LYS A 32 12.02 -1.02 6.80
C LYS A 32 11.04 -2.18 6.51
N PRO A 33 9.79 -2.13 7.01
CA PRO A 33 8.73 -3.08 6.63
C PRO A 33 7.99 -2.69 5.35
N MET A 34 8.21 -1.45 4.88
CA MET A 34 7.66 -0.84 3.66
C MET A 34 8.45 0.43 3.29
N ASN A 35 8.30 0.94 2.06
CA ASN A 35 9.08 2.07 1.55
C ASN A 35 8.43 3.44 1.80
N CYS A 36 7.14 3.48 2.13
CA CYS A 36 6.32 4.70 2.16
C CYS A 36 6.96 5.87 2.91
N PRO A 37 7.47 5.72 4.16
CA PRO A 37 8.09 6.84 4.87
C PRO A 37 9.33 7.40 4.18
N GLY A 38 10.09 6.57 3.47
CA GLY A 38 11.21 7.01 2.64
C GLY A 38 10.74 7.88 1.47
N HIS A 39 9.69 7.46 0.76
CA HIS A 39 9.11 8.24 -0.33
C HIS A 39 8.52 9.57 0.15
N MET A 40 7.95 9.62 1.36
CA MET A 40 7.51 10.87 1.98
C MET A 40 8.69 11.84 2.23
N LEU A 41 9.86 11.32 2.64
CA LEU A 41 11.07 12.14 2.80
C LEU A 41 11.57 12.66 1.44
N ILE A 42 11.52 11.84 0.38
CA ILE A 42 11.88 12.27 -0.98
C ILE A 42 10.93 13.39 -1.45
N TYR A 43 9.62 13.23 -1.24
CA TYR A 43 8.65 14.27 -1.57
C TYR A 43 9.00 15.58 -0.85
N LYS A 44 9.22 15.51 0.47
CA LYS A 44 9.53 16.64 1.36
C LYS A 44 10.89 17.28 1.09
N SER A 45 11.83 16.59 0.44
CA SER A 45 13.20 17.08 0.22
C SER A 45 13.28 18.37 -0.62
N LYS A 46 12.20 18.74 -1.32
CA LYS A 46 12.10 19.96 -2.13
C LYS A 46 10.73 20.61 -1.95
N ILE A 47 10.67 21.93 -2.14
CA ILE A 47 9.40 22.65 -2.28
C ILE A 47 8.72 22.19 -3.57
N ARG A 48 7.41 21.93 -3.52
CA ARG A 48 6.61 21.43 -4.65
C ARG A 48 5.53 22.43 -5.02
N SER A 49 5.36 22.66 -6.31
CA SER A 49 4.23 23.38 -6.88
C SER A 49 3.09 22.41 -7.21
N TYR A 50 1.87 22.92 -7.28
CA TYR A 50 0.74 22.18 -7.84
C TYR A 50 1.01 21.66 -9.26
N ARG A 51 1.89 22.37 -10.00
CA ARG A 51 2.29 22.04 -11.38
C ARG A 51 3.21 20.83 -11.46
N ASP A 52 3.85 20.46 -10.35
CA ASP A 52 4.72 19.28 -10.27
C ASP A 52 3.92 17.99 -10.05
N LEU A 53 2.60 18.10 -9.84
CA LEU A 53 1.70 16.97 -9.62
C LEU A 53 0.95 16.61 -10.91
N PRO A 54 0.75 15.31 -11.20
CA PRO A 54 1.08 14.15 -10.36
C PRO A 54 2.58 13.80 -10.36
N LEU A 55 3.15 13.59 -9.19
CA LEU A 55 4.51 13.09 -9.00
C LEU A 55 4.45 11.61 -8.65
N ARG A 56 5.06 10.77 -9.50
CA ARG A 56 5.09 9.31 -9.32
C ARG A 56 6.51 8.88 -8.95
N ILE A 57 6.65 8.22 -7.80
CA ILE A 57 7.92 7.66 -7.31
C ILE A 57 7.80 6.14 -7.36
N PHE A 58 8.80 5.47 -7.92
CA PHE A 58 8.86 4.01 -8.03
C PHE A 58 10.19 3.50 -7.46
N GLU A 59 10.15 2.40 -6.72
CA GLU A 59 11.32 1.72 -6.15
C GLU A 59 11.09 0.20 -6.22
N LEU A 60 12.08 -0.55 -6.74
CA LEU A 60 12.21 -1.98 -6.43
C LEU A 60 12.75 -2.12 -5.00
N GLY A 61 11.88 -1.92 -4.01
CA GLY A 61 12.26 -1.76 -2.61
C GLY A 61 12.26 -3.08 -1.85
N THR A 62 13.42 -3.51 -1.37
CA THR A 62 13.54 -4.67 -0.47
C THR A 62 13.13 -4.32 0.95
N VAL A 63 12.15 -5.04 1.48
CA VAL A 63 11.55 -4.82 2.80
C VAL A 63 11.61 -6.08 3.65
N TYR A 64 11.51 -5.91 4.97
CA TYR A 64 11.54 -7.02 5.91
C TYR A 64 10.40 -6.93 6.91
N ARG A 65 9.65 -8.04 7.07
CA ARG A 65 8.55 -8.18 8.01
C ARG A 65 8.77 -9.39 8.90
N LYS A 66 8.63 -9.21 10.21
CA LYS A 66 8.83 -10.25 11.23
C LYS A 66 7.61 -11.18 11.30
N GLU A 67 7.34 -11.87 10.19
CA GLU A 67 6.28 -12.88 10.12
C GLU A 67 6.54 -14.04 11.09
N LYS A 68 5.46 -14.60 11.65
CA LYS A 68 5.54 -15.77 12.54
C LYS A 68 6.17 -16.94 11.77
N SER A 69 7.06 -17.70 12.42
CA SER A 69 7.75 -18.82 11.75
C SER A 69 6.79 -19.86 11.17
N GLY A 70 5.67 -20.13 11.87
CA GLY A 70 4.68 -21.12 11.46
C GLY A 70 3.79 -20.73 10.27
N VAL A 71 3.90 -19.51 9.73
CA VAL A 71 3.11 -19.08 8.56
C VAL A 71 3.96 -18.89 7.30
N LEU A 72 5.27 -19.14 7.37
CA LEU A 72 6.15 -19.02 6.21
C LEU A 72 5.85 -20.14 5.21
N HIS A 73 5.81 -19.80 3.93
CA HIS A 73 5.46 -20.74 2.88
C HIS A 73 6.13 -20.41 1.55
N GLY A 74 7.10 -21.24 1.14
CA GLY A 74 7.79 -21.13 -0.14
C GLY A 74 8.26 -19.71 -0.43
N LEU A 75 7.94 -19.21 -1.62
CA LEU A 75 8.13 -17.81 -2.01
C LEU A 75 6.87 -16.94 -1.82
N LEU A 76 5.74 -17.54 -1.47
CA LEU A 76 4.45 -16.87 -1.32
C LEU A 76 4.35 -16.10 0.01
N ARG A 77 5.07 -16.54 1.06
CA ARG A 77 5.11 -15.84 2.35
C ARG A 77 6.49 -15.91 2.99
N LEU A 78 7.20 -14.77 2.93
CA LEU A 78 8.60 -14.60 3.34
C LEU A 78 8.76 -13.48 4.38
N ARG A 79 9.91 -13.46 5.04
CA ARG A 79 10.32 -12.37 5.94
C ARG A 79 11.05 -11.23 5.24
N GLY A 80 11.65 -11.48 4.08
CA GLY A 80 12.35 -10.50 3.27
C GLY A 80 11.97 -10.68 1.81
N PHE A 81 11.59 -9.60 1.15
CA PHE A 81 11.14 -9.61 -0.24
C PHE A 81 11.26 -8.22 -0.88
N THR A 82 11.32 -8.18 -2.19
CA THR A 82 11.38 -6.93 -2.97
C THR A 82 10.04 -6.69 -3.63
N GLN A 83 9.50 -5.50 -3.42
CA GLN A 83 8.24 -5.08 -4.04
C GLN A 83 8.54 -4.08 -5.17
N ASP A 84 7.77 -4.16 -6.24
CA ASP A 84 7.60 -3.14 -7.27
C ASP A 84 6.75 -1.97 -6.74
N ASP A 85 7.25 -1.32 -5.69
CA ASP A 85 6.50 -0.35 -4.90
C ASP A 85 6.46 1.03 -5.58
N ALA A 86 5.29 1.65 -5.61
CA ALA A 86 5.05 2.94 -6.23
C ALA A 86 4.22 3.85 -5.32
N HIS A 87 4.55 5.13 -5.31
CA HIS A 87 3.82 6.14 -4.55
C HIS A 87 3.52 7.33 -5.46
N ILE A 88 2.23 7.63 -5.61
CA ILE A 88 1.74 8.73 -6.44
C ILE A 88 1.27 9.84 -5.52
N PHE A 89 1.87 11.02 -5.67
CA PHE A 89 1.42 12.26 -5.07
C PHE A 89 0.63 13.01 -6.13
N CYS A 90 -0.67 13.20 -5.91
CA CYS A 90 -1.53 13.89 -6.85
C CYS A 90 -2.41 14.90 -6.14
N ARG A 91 -3.10 15.73 -6.93
CA ARG A 91 -4.19 16.53 -6.40
C ARG A 91 -5.43 15.66 -6.26
N GLU A 92 -6.31 16.07 -5.36
CA GLU A 92 -7.58 15.39 -5.11
C GLU A 92 -8.45 15.26 -6.36
N GLU A 93 -8.52 16.32 -7.18
CA GLU A 93 -9.24 16.33 -8.47
C GLU A 93 -8.71 15.29 -9.47
N GLY A 94 -7.42 14.96 -9.38
CA GLY A 94 -6.75 13.98 -10.26
C GLY A 94 -6.73 12.55 -9.70
N LEU A 95 -7.19 12.33 -8.46
CA LEU A 95 -7.09 11.04 -7.77
C LEU A 95 -7.79 9.93 -8.54
N LYS A 96 -9.02 10.19 -9.01
CA LYS A 96 -9.83 9.21 -9.74
C LYS A 96 -9.13 8.72 -11.02
N GLU A 97 -8.53 9.63 -11.77
CA GLU A 97 -7.84 9.30 -13.02
C GLU A 97 -6.51 8.57 -12.78
N GLU A 98 -5.76 8.89 -11.72
CA GLU A 98 -4.56 8.13 -11.36
C GLU A 98 -4.90 6.68 -10.98
N ILE A 99 -5.95 6.45 -10.18
CA ILE A 99 -6.38 5.09 -9.81
C ILE A 99 -6.82 4.31 -11.06
N LYS A 100 -7.58 4.94 -11.96
CA LYS A 100 -7.96 4.33 -13.25
C LYS A 100 -6.76 3.91 -14.08
N GLY A 101 -5.72 4.75 -14.13
CA GLY A 101 -4.48 4.45 -14.84
C GLY A 101 -3.77 3.23 -14.25
N VAL A 102 -3.66 3.18 -12.92
CA VAL A 102 -3.05 2.04 -12.21
C VAL A 102 -3.83 0.75 -12.43
N LEU A 103 -5.16 0.76 -12.34
CA LEU A 103 -5.97 -0.44 -12.60
C LEU A 103 -5.87 -0.92 -14.04
N SER A 104 -5.80 0.01 -15.01
CA SER A 104 -5.55 -0.33 -16.41
C SER A 104 -4.20 -1.02 -16.59
N PHE A 105 -3.14 -0.46 -16.02
CA PHE A 105 -1.81 -1.06 -16.05
C PHE A 105 -1.78 -2.45 -15.41
N ILE A 106 -2.43 -2.63 -14.26
CA ILE A 106 -2.52 -3.94 -13.60
C ILE A 106 -3.23 -4.95 -14.51
N LYS A 107 -4.35 -4.57 -15.12
CA LYS A 107 -5.10 -5.44 -16.03
C LYS A 107 -4.24 -5.88 -17.22
N GLU A 108 -3.56 -4.93 -17.87
CA GLU A 108 -2.65 -5.21 -18.98
C GLU A 108 -1.52 -6.16 -18.56
N ALA A 109 -0.91 -5.93 -17.39
CA ALA A 109 0.12 -6.82 -16.86
C ALA A 109 -0.41 -8.23 -16.58
N MET A 110 -1.58 -8.36 -15.94
CA MET A 110 -2.19 -9.67 -15.69
C MET A 110 -2.48 -10.43 -16.99
N GLU A 111 -3.02 -9.74 -18.00
CA GLU A 111 -3.30 -10.33 -19.32
C GLU A 111 -2.01 -10.80 -20.02
N GLU A 112 -0.94 -10.00 -19.99
CA GLU A 112 0.36 -10.33 -20.59
C GLU A 112 0.99 -11.58 -19.93
N PHE A 113 0.86 -11.72 -18.61
CA PHE A 113 1.32 -12.90 -17.88
C PHE A 113 0.35 -14.10 -17.98
N GLY A 114 -0.75 -13.97 -18.72
CA GLY A 114 -1.71 -15.05 -18.97
C GLY A 114 -2.73 -15.29 -17.85
N PHE A 115 -2.82 -14.39 -16.86
CA PHE A 115 -3.82 -14.46 -15.79
C PHE A 115 -5.16 -13.91 -16.27
N LYS A 116 -6.11 -14.81 -16.54
CA LYS A 116 -7.46 -14.48 -17.03
C LYS A 116 -8.53 -14.42 -15.95
N ASP A 117 -8.29 -15.06 -14.81
CA ASP A 117 -9.23 -15.15 -13.68
C ASP A 117 -8.60 -14.53 -12.43
N PHE A 118 -8.82 -13.23 -12.25
CA PHE A 118 -8.45 -12.49 -11.05
C PHE A 118 -9.65 -11.67 -10.56
N LYS A 119 -9.69 -11.44 -9.25
CA LYS A 119 -10.76 -10.67 -8.61
C LYS A 119 -10.18 -9.49 -7.85
N ALA A 120 -10.94 -8.40 -7.79
CA ALA A 120 -10.63 -7.31 -6.90
C ALA A 120 -11.38 -7.46 -5.57
N GLU A 121 -10.79 -7.00 -4.49
CA GLU A 121 -11.43 -6.83 -3.19
C GLU A 121 -11.29 -5.37 -2.77
N LEU A 122 -12.40 -4.71 -2.46
CA LEU A 122 -12.42 -3.36 -1.90
C LEU A 122 -12.45 -3.46 -0.38
N SER A 123 -11.31 -3.23 0.27
CA SER A 123 -11.21 -3.24 1.73
C SER A 123 -11.50 -1.86 2.31
N THR A 124 -12.55 -1.76 3.13
CA THR A 124 -13.05 -0.49 3.69
C THR A 124 -12.55 -0.23 5.11
N ARG A 125 -12.87 0.96 5.65
CA ARG A 125 -12.43 1.48 6.95
C ARG A 125 -12.47 0.45 8.09
N PRO A 126 -11.33 0.15 8.73
CA PRO A 126 -11.27 -0.70 9.92
C PRO A 126 -11.80 0.02 11.16
N GLU A 127 -12.00 -0.71 12.25
CA GLU A 127 -12.41 -0.12 13.54
C GLU A 127 -11.39 0.89 14.08
N SER A 128 -10.09 0.63 13.88
CA SER A 128 -9.00 1.52 14.28
C SER A 128 -8.33 2.12 13.06
N PHE A 129 -8.52 3.42 12.86
CA PHE A 129 -7.99 4.16 11.71
C PHE A 129 -7.50 5.55 12.12
N ILE A 130 -6.72 6.18 11.24
CA ILE A 130 -6.30 7.58 11.36
C ILE A 130 -7.01 8.45 10.31
N GLY A 131 -7.12 9.75 10.60
CA GLY A 131 -7.79 10.71 9.73
C GLY A 131 -9.25 10.96 10.11
N LYS A 132 -9.99 11.60 9.22
CA LYS A 132 -11.40 11.96 9.43
C LYS A 132 -12.32 11.04 8.63
N GLU A 133 -13.51 10.77 9.15
CA GLU A 133 -14.50 9.88 8.51
C GLU A 133 -14.92 10.38 7.12
N ASP A 134 -15.07 11.69 6.92
CA ASP A 134 -15.43 12.29 5.63
C ASP A 134 -14.41 12.02 4.52
N ILE A 135 -13.11 12.04 4.85
CA ILE A 135 -12.03 11.70 3.92
C ILE A 135 -12.09 10.21 3.55
N TRP A 136 -12.39 9.36 4.52
CA TRP A 136 -12.54 7.92 4.31
C TRP A 136 -13.74 7.60 3.43
N ASP A 137 -14.91 8.16 3.72
CA ASP A 137 -16.13 7.95 2.94
C ASP A 137 -15.91 8.35 1.49
N LYS A 138 -15.21 9.48 1.27
CA LYS A 138 -14.82 9.94 -0.07
C LYS A 138 -13.86 8.98 -0.76
N ALA A 139 -12.82 8.51 -0.07
CA ALA A 139 -11.85 7.59 -0.64
C ALA A 139 -12.49 6.24 -1.04
N GLU A 140 -13.34 5.69 -0.18
CA GLU A 140 -14.08 4.45 -0.44
C GLU A 140 -15.00 4.60 -1.66
N THR A 141 -15.75 5.70 -1.72
CA THR A 141 -16.64 6.00 -2.84
C THR A 141 -15.86 6.07 -4.16
N ILE A 142 -14.72 6.78 -4.17
CA ILE A 142 -13.88 6.88 -5.37
C ILE A 142 -13.36 5.52 -5.82
N LEU A 143 -12.88 4.67 -4.90
CA LEU A 143 -12.39 3.34 -5.25
C LEU A 143 -13.50 2.45 -5.82
N GLU A 144 -14.69 2.49 -5.21
CA GLU A 144 -15.85 1.73 -5.69
C GLU A 144 -16.30 2.19 -7.08
N GLU A 145 -16.40 3.50 -7.31
CA GLU A 145 -16.75 4.07 -8.61
C GLU A 145 -15.74 3.66 -9.69
N VAL A 146 -14.45 3.73 -9.39
CA VAL A 146 -13.40 3.40 -10.35
C VAL A 146 -13.41 1.92 -10.71
N LEU A 147 -13.63 1.04 -9.74
CA LEU A 147 -13.79 -0.41 -9.98
C LEU A 147 -14.98 -0.68 -10.91
N LYS A 148 -16.13 -0.05 -10.65
CA LYS A 148 -17.34 -0.17 -11.50
C LYS A 148 -17.09 0.35 -12.90
N GLU A 149 -16.50 1.55 -13.04
CA GLU A 149 -16.22 2.16 -14.35
C GLU A 149 -15.22 1.35 -15.18
N LYS A 150 -14.25 0.69 -14.54
CA LYS A 150 -13.27 -0.17 -15.21
C LYS A 150 -13.77 -1.60 -15.45
N GLY A 151 -15.00 -1.92 -14.99
CA GLY A 151 -15.62 -3.23 -15.19
C GLY A 151 -14.94 -4.36 -14.41
N PHE A 152 -14.29 -4.06 -13.28
CA PHE A 152 -13.75 -5.09 -12.41
C PHE A 152 -14.90 -5.77 -11.65
N SER A 153 -14.87 -7.10 -11.57
CA SER A 153 -15.68 -7.83 -10.58
C SER A 153 -14.98 -7.71 -9.22
N PHE A 154 -15.71 -7.27 -8.20
CA PHE A 154 -15.13 -7.08 -6.87
C PHE A 154 -16.09 -7.46 -5.74
N GLU A 155 -15.49 -7.80 -4.60
CA GLU A 155 -16.16 -7.99 -3.32
C GLU A 155 -15.79 -6.86 -2.35
N VAL A 156 -16.70 -6.49 -1.44
CA VAL A 156 -16.43 -5.47 -0.42
C VAL A 156 -16.07 -6.14 0.90
N CYS A 157 -14.81 -6.01 1.30
CA CYS A 157 -14.26 -6.56 2.54
C CYS A 157 -14.34 -5.52 3.65
N LYS A 158 -15.46 -5.52 4.39
CA LYS A 158 -15.73 -4.51 5.41
C LYS A 158 -14.72 -4.60 6.56
N GLY A 159 -14.06 -3.48 6.86
CA GLY A 159 -13.14 -3.38 8.00
C GLY A 159 -11.74 -3.91 7.76
N GLU A 160 -11.41 -4.31 6.53
CA GLU A 160 -10.09 -4.87 6.18
C GLU A 160 -9.12 -3.85 5.57
N GLY A 161 -9.50 -2.57 5.54
CA GLY A 161 -8.65 -1.47 5.08
C GLY A 161 -7.40 -1.31 5.95
N ALA A 162 -6.38 -0.66 5.39
CA ALA A 162 -5.20 -0.31 6.16
C ALA A 162 -5.54 0.84 7.12
N PHE A 163 -4.82 0.99 8.24
CA PHE A 163 -5.13 2.05 9.22
C PHE A 163 -5.11 3.48 8.63
N TYR A 164 -4.43 3.69 7.49
CA TYR A 164 -4.27 4.98 6.82
C TYR A 164 -5.14 5.18 5.57
N GLY A 165 -5.96 4.20 5.17
CA GLY A 165 -6.85 4.35 4.02
C GLY A 165 -7.44 3.03 3.49
N PRO A 166 -8.50 3.11 2.66
CA PRO A 166 -9.07 1.95 2.00
C PRO A 166 -8.14 1.48 0.88
N LYS A 167 -8.31 0.24 0.42
CA LYS A 167 -7.45 -0.36 -0.61
C LYS A 167 -8.21 -1.28 -1.54
N ILE A 168 -7.64 -1.47 -2.73
CA ILE A 168 -8.05 -2.50 -3.68
C ILE A 168 -6.98 -3.58 -3.65
N ASP A 169 -7.34 -4.79 -3.23
CA ASP A 169 -6.49 -5.96 -3.33
C ASP A 169 -6.83 -6.74 -4.60
N ILE A 170 -5.82 -7.14 -5.37
CA ILE A 170 -5.99 -8.01 -6.53
C ILE A 170 -5.62 -9.43 -6.13
N LYS A 171 -6.59 -10.34 -6.22
CA LYS A 171 -6.44 -11.75 -5.87
C LYS A 171 -6.26 -12.59 -7.12
N LEU A 172 -5.23 -13.40 -7.09
CA LEU A 172 -4.92 -14.42 -8.09
C LEU A 172 -5.13 -15.79 -7.46
N LYS A 173 -5.66 -16.72 -8.26
CA LYS A 173 -5.67 -18.14 -7.89
C LYS A 173 -4.30 -18.73 -8.17
N ASP A 174 -3.83 -19.55 -7.26
CA ASP A 174 -2.59 -20.30 -7.47
C ASP A 174 -2.89 -21.62 -8.20
N ALA A 175 -1.87 -22.47 -8.33
CA ALA A 175 -2.00 -23.75 -9.03
C ALA A 175 -2.94 -24.76 -8.33
N LEU A 176 -3.33 -24.52 -7.08
CA LEU A 176 -4.23 -25.36 -6.28
C LEU A 176 -5.70 -24.93 -6.38
N GLY A 177 -6.00 -23.79 -7.02
CA GLY A 177 -7.35 -23.25 -7.24
C GLY A 177 -7.72 -22.13 -6.29
#